data_AF-A0A5C4QWR5-F1
#
_entry.id   AF-A0A5C4QWR5-F1
#
_cell.length_a   1.000
_cell.length_b   1.000
_cell.length_c   1.000
_cell.angle_alpha   90.00
_cell.angle_beta   90.00
_cell.angle_gamma   90.00
#
_symmetry.space_group_name_H-M   'P 1'
#
loop_
_entity.id
_entity.type
_entity.pdbx_description
1 polymer ?
#
loop_
_entity_poly.entity_id
_entity_poly.type
_entity_poly.pdbx_seq_one_letter_code
_entity_poly.pdbx_strand_id
1 'polypeptide(L)'
;MDVELLLGWADGPGGGSIDSLVPELASLLGVEYEEVQSGSRTFLAFHKDFKMWVSYRPEGEEPSLSHPFTLELGIRRGEEGEVGNRIYQRLVDTGRFRVVLLQDAACVKSTHFPCADW
;
A
#
# COMPACT_ATOMS: atom_id res chain seq x y z
N MET A 1 -4.10 -15.14 3.78
CA MET A 1 -3.62 -14.70 2.47
C MET A 1 -3.04 -13.33 2.72
N ASP A 2 -1.89 -13.00 2.15
CA ASP A 2 -1.26 -11.71 2.41
C ASP A 2 -1.57 -10.80 1.23
N VAL A 3 -2.09 -9.60 1.53
CA VAL A 3 -2.37 -8.57 0.52
C VAL A 3 -1.28 -7.53 0.62
N GLU A 4 -0.65 -7.23 -0.50
CA GLU A 4 0.40 -6.22 -0.57
C GLU A 4 0.00 -5.12 -1.56
N LEU A 5 0.25 -3.86 -1.20
CA LEU A 5 0.15 -2.74 -2.12
C LEU A 5 1.51 -2.07 -2.29
N LEU A 6 1.95 -1.89 -3.53
CA LEU A 6 3.09 -1.06 -3.86
C LEU A 6 2.59 0.36 -4.12
N LEU A 7 3.21 1.33 -3.47
CA LEU A 7 2.78 2.72 -3.47
C LEU A 7 3.92 3.63 -3.91
N GLY A 8 3.56 4.59 -4.75
CA GLY A 8 4.37 5.77 -5.03
C GLY A 8 3.49 6.99 -5.23
N TRP A 9 4.10 8.15 -5.29
CA TRP A 9 3.38 9.40 -5.54
C TRP A 9 3.06 9.56 -7.02
N ALA A 10 1.87 10.07 -7.34
CA ALA A 10 1.46 10.35 -8.72
C ALA A 10 2.41 11.31 -9.43
N ASP A 11 2.91 12.32 -8.69
CA ASP A 11 3.82 13.37 -9.15
C ASP A 11 5.26 12.87 -9.43
N GLY A 12 5.56 11.59 -9.15
CA GLY A 12 6.81 10.93 -9.50
C GLY A 12 7.69 10.50 -8.31
N PRO A 13 8.85 9.89 -8.57
CA PRO A 13 9.74 9.29 -7.56
C PRO A 13 10.28 10.29 -6.51
N GLY A 14 10.16 11.59 -6.75
CA GLY A 14 10.52 12.65 -5.80
C GLY A 14 9.39 13.11 -4.87
N GLY A 15 8.19 12.51 -4.95
CA GLY A 15 6.96 13.08 -4.41
C GLY A 15 6.79 13.07 -2.88
N GLY A 16 7.63 12.35 -2.11
CA GLY A 16 7.54 12.40 -0.64
C GLY A 16 8.28 11.30 0.10
N SER A 17 8.51 11.50 1.39
CA SER A 17 9.11 10.54 2.31
C SER A 17 8.08 9.62 2.95
N ILE A 18 8.53 8.52 3.57
CA ILE A 18 7.65 7.66 4.41
C ILE A 18 6.97 8.47 5.52
N ASP A 19 7.66 9.49 6.05
CA ASP A 19 7.15 10.38 7.10
C ASP A 19 5.98 11.26 6.63
N SER A 20 5.87 11.50 5.31
CA SER A 20 4.73 12.20 4.71
C SER A 20 3.63 11.24 4.28
N LEU A 21 4.01 10.05 3.82
CA LEU A 21 3.09 9.00 3.36
C LEU A 21 2.21 8.46 4.49
N VAL A 22 2.82 8.09 5.62
CA VAL A 22 2.12 7.37 6.68
C VAL A 22 0.99 8.20 7.33
N PRO A 23 1.19 9.48 7.70
CA PRO A 23 0.09 10.31 8.19
C PRO A 23 -1.06 10.43 7.18
N GLU A 24 -0.74 10.48 5.89
CA GLU A 24 -1.74 10.59 4.83
C GLU A 24 -2.54 9.29 4.68
N LEU A 25 -1.86 8.14 4.65
CA LEU A 25 -2.51 6.82 4.66
C LEU A 25 -3.39 6.64 5.90
N ALA A 26 -2.89 7.03 7.06
CA ALA A 26 -3.63 6.94 8.31
C ALA A 26 -4.92 7.77 8.28
N SER A 27 -4.83 9.02 7.82
CA SER A 27 -5.98 9.91 7.65
C SER A 27 -6.99 9.36 6.63
N LEU A 28 -6.52 8.90 5.47
CA LEU A 28 -7.36 8.37 4.40
C LEU A 28 -8.09 7.09 4.80
N LEU A 29 -7.40 6.21 5.53
CA LEU A 29 -7.95 4.92 5.95
C LEU A 29 -8.72 5.01 7.27
N GLY A 30 -8.60 6.14 7.99
CA GLY A 30 -9.26 6.33 9.29
C GLY A 30 -8.66 5.42 10.35
N VAL A 31 -7.34 5.28 10.37
CA VAL A 31 -6.61 4.42 11.29
C VAL A 31 -5.61 5.22 12.12
N GLU A 32 -5.40 4.78 13.35
CA GLU A 32 -4.28 5.25 14.16
C GLU A 32 -3.03 4.43 13.81
N TYR A 33 -1.86 5.05 13.89
CA TYR A 33 -0.59 4.41 13.58
C TYR A 33 0.47 4.66 14.64
N GLU A 34 1.40 3.73 14.76
CA GLU A 34 2.60 3.85 15.58
C GLU A 34 3.86 3.51 14.75
N GLU A 35 4.97 4.18 15.05
CA GLU A 35 6.27 3.83 14.48
C GLU A 35 6.88 2.67 15.29
N VAL A 36 7.20 1.57 14.62
CA VAL A 36 7.86 0.42 15.22
C VAL A 36 9.36 0.58 15.05
N GLN A 37 10.10 0.59 16.17
CA GLN A 37 11.57 0.56 16.16
C GLN A 37 12.10 -0.82 15.77
N SER A 38 11.90 -1.21 14.51
CA SER A 38 12.65 -2.27 13.84
C SER A 38 13.63 -1.60 12.88
N GLY A 39 14.84 -2.13 12.68
CA GLY A 39 15.90 -1.48 11.88
C GLY A 39 15.51 -1.05 10.44
N SER A 40 14.37 -1.50 9.92
CA SER A 40 13.63 -0.89 8.82
C SER A 40 12.45 -0.06 9.36
N ARG A 41 12.38 1.25 9.07
CA ARG A 41 11.25 2.11 9.45
C ARG A 41 9.93 1.47 9.02
N THR A 42 9.20 0.96 9.99
CA THR A 42 7.97 0.21 9.79
C THR A 42 6.87 0.88 10.61
N PHE A 43 5.76 1.21 9.97
CA PHE A 43 4.62 1.82 10.66
C PHE A 43 3.49 0.82 10.73
N LEU A 44 2.94 0.64 11.93
CA LEU A 44 1.85 -0.28 12.20
C LEU A 44 0.55 0.51 12.40
N ALA A 45 -0.48 0.17 11.64
CA ALA A 45 -1.83 0.68 11.88
C ALA A 45 -2.83 -0.45 12.11
N PHE A 46 -3.79 -0.18 13.00
CA PHE A 46 -4.84 -1.13 13.37
C PHE A 46 -6.20 -0.60 12.95
N HIS A 47 -6.93 -1.42 12.21
CA HIS A 47 -8.34 -1.24 11.91
C HIS A 47 -9.11 -2.49 12.35
N LYS A 48 -10.43 -2.37 12.53
CA LYS A 48 -11.28 -3.53 12.86
C LYS A 48 -11.21 -4.67 11.83
N ASP A 49 -10.87 -4.34 10.59
CA ASP A 49 -10.89 -5.27 9.45
C ASP A 49 -9.47 -5.70 9.01
N PHE A 50 -8.43 -4.97 9.40
CA PHE A 50 -7.06 -5.23 8.94
C PHE A 50 -6.00 -4.66 9.89
N LYS A 51 -4.79 -5.23 9.80
CA LYS A 51 -3.55 -4.64 10.28
C LYS A 51 -2.69 -4.22 9.11
N MET A 52 -1.91 -3.17 9.26
CA MET A 52 -1.19 -2.56 8.16
C MET A 52 0.26 -2.28 8.55
N TRP A 53 1.20 -2.68 7.70
CA TRP A 53 2.62 -2.37 7.84
C TRP A 53 3.08 -1.56 6.63
N VAL A 54 3.71 -0.41 6.87
CA VAL A 54 4.32 0.41 5.81
C VAL A 54 5.82 0.30 5.88
N SER A 55 6.48 -0.07 4.79
CA SER A 55 7.94 -0.10 4.70
C SER A 55 8.44 0.62 3.44
N TYR A 56 9.65 1.17 3.51
CA TYR A 56 10.37 1.73 2.36
C TYR A 56 11.36 0.68 1.84
N ARG A 57 11.15 0.17 0.63
CA ARG A 57 11.98 -0.89 0.02
C ARG A 57 12.41 -0.53 -1.42
N PRO A 58 13.20 0.55 -1.60
CA PRO A 58 13.60 1.03 -2.93
C PRO A 58 14.51 0.08 -3.72
N GLU A 59 15.26 -0.81 -3.05
CA GLU A 59 16.47 -1.42 -3.64
C GLU A 59 16.34 -2.92 -4.02
N GLY A 60 15.22 -3.57 -3.73
CA GLY A 60 15.05 -5.00 -4.02
C GLY A 60 14.69 -5.33 -5.47
N GLU A 61 13.72 -4.60 -6.05
CA GLU A 61 13.03 -5.05 -7.28
C GLU A 61 12.55 -3.93 -8.24
N GLU A 62 12.80 -2.64 -7.97
CA GLU A 62 12.24 -1.54 -8.78
C GLU A 62 13.32 -0.56 -9.31
N PRO A 63 13.81 -0.73 -10.55
CA PRO A 63 14.82 0.16 -11.15
C PRO A 63 14.37 1.62 -11.29
N SER A 64 13.06 1.86 -11.27
CA SER A 64 12.44 3.16 -11.58
C SER A 64 11.93 3.92 -10.36
N LEU A 65 11.94 3.32 -9.16
CA LEU A 65 11.45 3.92 -7.90
C LEU A 65 10.05 4.56 -8.01
N SER A 66 9.19 4.03 -8.88
CA SER A 66 7.85 4.53 -9.09
C SER A 66 6.86 4.10 -8.00
N HIS A 67 7.20 3.07 -7.20
CA HIS A 67 6.45 2.56 -6.07
C HIS A 67 7.40 2.15 -4.93
N PRO A 68 8.16 3.10 -4.34
CA PRO A 68 9.23 2.75 -3.42
C PRO A 68 8.75 2.34 -2.02
N PHE A 69 7.43 2.36 -1.79
CA PHE A 69 6.81 1.98 -0.53
C PHE A 69 5.98 0.72 -0.68
N THR A 70 6.06 -0.16 0.32
CA THR A 70 5.26 -1.37 0.41
C THR A 70 4.28 -1.25 1.57
N LEU A 71 3.02 -1.58 1.30
CA LEU A 71 1.93 -1.63 2.25
C LEU A 71 1.47 -3.08 2.41
N GLU A 72 1.88 -3.73 3.49
CA GLU A 72 1.47 -5.11 3.80
C GLU A 72 0.21 -5.09 4.65
N LEU A 73 -0.81 -5.86 4.28
CA LEU A 73 -2.09 -5.94 4.98
C LEU A 73 -2.32 -7.33 5.58
N GLY A 74 -2.42 -7.38 6.90
CA GLY A 74 -2.87 -8.56 7.63
C GLY A 74 -4.39 -8.55 7.76
N ILE A 75 -5.06 -9.35 6.94
CA ILE A 75 -6.53 -9.43 6.85
C ILE A 75 -7.01 -10.81 7.29
N ARG A 76 -8.24 -10.89 7.81
CA ARG A 76 -8.86 -12.18 8.16
C ARG A 76 -9.04 -13.05 6.92
N ARG A 77 -8.79 -14.35 7.07
CA ARG A 77 -8.97 -15.33 5.98
C ARG A 77 -10.40 -15.33 5.44
N GLY A 78 -10.54 -15.19 4.13
CA GLY A 78 -11.79 -15.10 3.38
C GLY A 78 -12.22 -13.68 3.02
N GLU A 79 -11.59 -12.65 3.58
CA GLU A 79 -11.94 -11.23 3.38
C GLU A 79 -10.89 -10.45 2.57
N GLU A 80 -9.78 -11.11 2.20
CA GLU A 80 -8.61 -10.45 1.63
C GLU A 80 -8.90 -9.71 0.33
N GLY A 81 -9.69 -10.34 -0.56
CA GLY A 81 -10.11 -9.72 -1.82
C GLY A 81 -11.00 -8.50 -1.61
N GLU A 82 -11.98 -8.56 -0.70
CA GLU A 82 -12.88 -7.43 -0.45
C GLU A 82 -12.13 -6.26 0.17
N VAL A 83 -11.39 -6.51 1.25
CA VAL A 83 -10.68 -5.47 2.00
C VAL A 83 -9.54 -4.88 1.16
N GLY A 84 -8.78 -5.71 0.45
CA GLY A 84 -7.71 -5.28 -0.44
C GLY A 84 -8.21 -4.39 -1.57
N ASN A 85 -9.28 -4.79 -2.26
CA ASN A 85 -9.89 -3.97 -3.32
C ASN A 85 -10.47 -2.66 -2.79
N ARG A 86 -11.09 -2.68 -1.60
CA ARG A 86 -11.63 -1.47 -0.98
C ARG A 86 -10.55 -0.45 -0.66
N ILE A 87 -9.41 -0.91 -0.12
CA ILE A 87 -8.25 -0.04 0.18
C ILE A 87 -7.63 0.47 -1.12
N TYR A 88 -7.42 -0.42 -2.10
CA TYR A 88 -6.93 -0.03 -3.43
C TYR A 88 -7.78 1.07 -4.06
N GLN A 89 -9.10 0.87 -4.13
CA GLN A 89 -10.00 1.85 -4.75
C GLN A 89 -9.94 3.20 -4.02
N ARG A 90 -9.91 3.19 -2.68
CA ARG A 90 -9.76 4.42 -1.89
C ARG A 90 -8.51 5.20 -2.22
N LEU A 91 -7.38 4.50 -2.41
CA LEU A 91 -6.10 5.12 -2.76
C LEU A 91 -6.12 5.67 -4.18
N VAL A 92 -6.68 4.92 -5.13
CA VAL A 92 -6.83 5.35 -6.54
C VAL A 92 -7.72 6.58 -6.65
N ASP A 93 -8.84 6.62 -5.95
CA ASP A 93 -9.82 7.72 -5.99
C ASP A 93 -9.22 9.06 -5.53
N THR A 94 -8.10 9.03 -4.78
CA THR A 94 -7.40 10.28 -4.42
C THR A 94 -6.69 10.93 -5.61
N GLY A 95 -6.30 10.15 -6.62
CA GLY A 95 -5.41 10.61 -7.70
C GLY A 95 -3.99 10.97 -7.25
N ARG A 96 -3.65 10.81 -5.96
CA ARG A 96 -2.36 11.21 -5.38
C ARG A 96 -1.33 10.07 -5.39
N PHE A 97 -1.79 8.84 -5.54
CA PHE A 97 -0.97 7.65 -5.47
C PHE A 97 -0.97 6.87 -6.78
N ARG A 98 0.20 6.36 -7.11
CA ARG A 98 0.38 5.20 -7.99
C ARG A 98 0.30 3.96 -7.11
N VAL A 99 -0.60 3.06 -7.47
CA VAL A 99 -0.91 1.89 -6.65
C VAL A 99 -0.86 0.65 -7.51
N VAL A 100 -0.16 -0.36 -7.02
CA VAL A 100 -0.25 -1.75 -7.47
C VAL A 100 -0.76 -2.58 -6.30
N LEU A 101 -1.85 -3.32 -6.49
CA LEU A 101 -2.34 -4.32 -5.55
C LEU A 101 -1.87 -5.70 -6.02
N LEU A 102 -1.14 -6.38 -5.16
CA LEU A 102 -0.68 -7.75 -5.33
C LEU A 102 -1.51 -8.66 -4.42
N GLN A 103 -2.22 -9.59 -5.03
CA GLN A 103 -2.99 -10.61 -4.33
C GLN A 103 -2.50 -12.00 -4.82
N ASP A 104 -1.92 -12.77 -3.90
CA ASP A 104 -1.52 -14.18 -4.11
C ASP A 104 -0.55 -14.46 -5.26
N ALA A 105 0.43 -13.57 -5.52
CA ALA A 105 1.46 -13.68 -6.58
C ALA A 105 0.94 -13.96 -8.01
N ALA A 106 -0.37 -14.09 -8.20
CA ALA A 106 -1.07 -14.51 -9.41
C ALA A 106 -2.10 -13.47 -9.86
N CYS A 107 -2.51 -12.54 -8.99
CA CYS A 107 -3.41 -11.44 -9.34
C CYS A 107 -2.74 -10.09 -9.05
N VAL A 108 -2.54 -9.31 -10.10
CA VAL A 108 -1.96 -7.97 -10.04
C VAL A 108 -2.98 -6.97 -10.57
N LYS A 109 -3.46 -6.05 -9.72
CA LYS A 109 -4.23 -4.87 -10.16
C LYS A 109 -3.34 -3.64 -10.09
N SER A 110 -3.29 -2.84 -11.14
CA SER A 110 -2.37 -1.71 -11.21
C SER A 110 -3.04 -0.47 -11.79
N THR A 111 -2.73 0.69 -11.22
CA THR A 111 -3.05 1.99 -11.83
C THR A 111 -2.34 2.22 -13.17
N HIS A 112 -1.27 1.46 -13.45
CA HIS A 112 -0.52 1.54 -14.71
C HIS A 112 -1.06 0.64 -15.82
N PHE A 113 -1.82 -0.40 -15.48
CA PHE A 113 -2.38 -1.35 -16.44
C PHE A 113 -3.82 -1.65 -16.07
N PRO A 114 -4.82 -1.19 -16.85
CA PRO A 114 -6.19 -1.59 -16.62
C PRO A 114 -6.29 -3.11 -16.76
N CYS A 115 -6.67 -3.80 -15.68
CA CYS A 115 -7.04 -5.20 -15.75
C CYS A 115 -8.27 -5.30 -16.63
N ALA A 116 -8.08 -5.64 -17.90
CA ALA A 116 -9.19 -6.03 -18.76
C ALA A 116 -9.75 -7.35 -18.21
N ASP A 117 -10.98 -7.28 -17.72
CA ASP A 117 -11.94 -8.36 -17.49
C ASP A 117 -11.40 -9.64 -16.79
N TRP A 118 -11.59 -9.70 -15.46
CA TRP A 118 -11.73 -10.95 -14.70
C TRP A 118 -13.03 -10.93 -13.92
#